data_AF-A0A239R2F3-F1
#
_entry.id   AF-A0A239R2F3-F1
#
_cell.length_a   1.000
_cell.length_b   1.000
_cell.length_c   1.000
_cell.angle_alpha   90.00
_cell.angle_beta   90.00
_cell.angle_gamma   90.00
#
_symmetry.space_group_name_H-M   'P 1'
#
loop_
_entity.id
_entity.type
_entity.pdbx_description
1 polymer ?
#
loop_
_entity_poly.entity_id
_entity_poly.type
_entity_poly.pdbx_seq_one_letter_code
_entity_poly.pdbx_strand_id
1 'polypeptide(L)'
;MGFCYQKNFVNPTLPVDEAQFYALVRATQWNENIDRYRETHDAALKRKLPAFIFQATFDDTTSKSGKTGAWRKQAATRLTGLVVMDVDHVKNPHEVHGEWLKVHGDLKKLGILLVYITPSGEGLKIVFKARQEWGNLIDNQHEMAKVLGV
;
A
#
# COMPACT_ATOMS: atom_id res chain seq x y z
N MET A 1 -10.15 -15.49 3.02
CA MET A 1 -9.42 -14.46 3.79
C MET A 1 -9.96 -13.12 3.32
N GLY A 2 -10.53 -12.29 4.21
CA GLY A 2 -11.14 -11.00 3.82
C GLY A 2 -10.10 -9.88 3.81
N PHE A 3 -10.16 -8.98 2.82
CA PHE A 3 -9.24 -7.83 2.74
C PHE A 3 -9.99 -6.55 3.11
N CYS A 4 -9.32 -5.57 3.72
CA CYS A 4 -9.90 -4.25 3.93
C CYS A 4 -9.56 -3.32 2.76
N TYR A 5 -10.57 -2.66 2.21
CA TYR A 5 -10.45 -1.66 1.16
C TYR A 5 -11.14 -0.37 1.57
N GLN A 6 -10.62 0.77 1.11
CA GLN A 6 -11.25 2.06 1.34
C GLN A 6 -11.66 2.69 0.01
N LYS A 7 -12.98 2.91 -0.17
CA LYS A 7 -13.53 3.52 -1.39
C LYS A 7 -12.96 4.92 -1.65
N ASN A 8 -12.78 5.69 -0.58
CA ASN A 8 -12.20 7.03 -0.60
C ASN A 8 -11.72 7.44 0.82
N PHE A 9 -10.84 8.44 0.89
CA PHE A 9 -10.19 8.90 2.12
C PHE A 9 -11.16 9.36 3.24
N VAL A 10 -12.41 9.67 2.92
CA VAL A 10 -13.40 10.23 3.86
C VAL A 10 -14.29 9.18 4.53
N ASN A 11 -14.24 7.92 4.06
CA ASN A 11 -15.03 6.82 4.62
C ASN A 11 -14.16 5.83 5.41
N PRO A 12 -14.73 5.10 6.38
CA PRO A 12 -14.06 3.96 7.00
C PRO A 12 -13.64 2.90 5.98
N THR A 13 -12.69 2.05 6.36
CA THR A 13 -12.36 0.86 5.59
C THR A 13 -13.53 -0.12 5.61
N LEU A 14 -13.71 -0.85 4.51
CA LEU A 14 -14.74 -1.88 4.33
C LEU A 14 -14.06 -3.22 4.04
N PRO A 15 -14.56 -4.33 4.60
CA PRO A 15 -14.13 -5.64 4.15
C PRO A 15 -14.59 -5.88 2.70
N VAL A 16 -13.75 -6.56 1.92
CA VAL A 16 -14.09 -7.07 0.59
C VAL A 16 -13.83 -8.56 0.53
N ASP A 17 -14.68 -9.25 -0.20
CA ASP A 17 -14.45 -10.62 -0.60
C ASP A 17 -13.54 -10.72 -1.84
N GLU A 18 -13.19 -11.95 -2.21
CA GLU A 18 -12.31 -12.23 -3.34
C GLU A 18 -12.90 -11.79 -4.68
N ALA A 19 -14.21 -11.96 -4.89
CA ALA A 19 -14.87 -11.58 -6.13
C ALA A 19 -14.87 -10.05 -6.31
N GLN A 20 -15.19 -9.31 -5.24
CA GLN A 20 -15.13 -7.87 -5.18
C GLN A 20 -13.71 -7.35 -5.40
N PHE A 21 -12.72 -8.00 -4.78
CA PHE A 21 -11.31 -7.67 -4.99
C PHE A 21 -10.93 -7.78 -6.47
N TYR A 22 -11.22 -8.91 -7.12
CA TYR A 22 -10.87 -9.10 -8.52
C TYR A 22 -11.63 -8.17 -9.47
N ALA A 23 -12.91 -7.91 -9.20
CA ALA A 23 -13.71 -6.95 -9.97
C ALA A 23 -13.10 -5.55 -9.90
N LEU A 24 -12.64 -5.12 -8.72
CA LEU A 24 -11.99 -3.83 -8.53
C LEU A 24 -10.64 -3.78 -9.25
N VAL A 25 -9.72 -4.73 -9.05
CA VAL A 25 -8.35 -4.62 -9.61
C VAL A 25 -8.29 -4.82 -11.13
N ARG A 26 -9.30 -5.44 -11.73
CA ARG A 26 -9.36 -5.69 -13.19
C ARG A 26 -10.20 -4.67 -13.97
N ALA A 27 -10.84 -3.72 -13.28
CA ALA A 27 -11.66 -2.73 -13.96
C ALA A 27 -10.80 -1.77 -14.81
N THR A 28 -11.12 -1.68 -16.10
CA THR A 28 -10.38 -0.88 -17.09
C THR A 28 -10.34 0.61 -16.77
N GLN A 29 -11.38 1.12 -16.11
CA GLN A 29 -11.49 2.53 -15.70
C GLN A 29 -10.30 3.01 -14.84
N TRP A 30 -9.59 2.12 -14.15
CA TRP A 30 -8.42 2.50 -13.36
C TRP A 30 -7.21 2.76 -14.23
N ASN A 31 -7.00 1.97 -15.28
CA ASN A 31 -5.95 2.22 -16.25
C ASN A 31 -6.20 3.57 -16.94
N GLU A 32 -7.44 3.82 -17.37
CA GLU A 32 -7.84 5.10 -17.97
C GLU A 32 -7.58 6.29 -17.03
N ASN A 33 -7.91 6.16 -15.74
CA ASN A 33 -7.65 7.22 -14.76
C ASN A 33 -6.14 7.41 -14.50
N ILE A 34 -5.35 6.33 -14.51
CA ILE A 34 -3.89 6.38 -14.34
C ILE A 34 -3.23 7.08 -15.53
N ASP A 35 -3.61 6.70 -16.75
CA ASP A 35 -3.05 7.27 -17.98
C ASP A 35 -3.39 8.77 -18.07
N ARG A 36 -4.65 9.14 -17.84
CA ARG A 36 -5.06 10.55 -17.79
C ARG A 36 -4.35 11.33 -16.67
N TYR A 37 -4.10 10.70 -15.52
CA TYR A 37 -3.32 11.35 -14.46
C TYR A 37 -1.88 11.62 -14.90
N ARG A 38 -1.24 10.70 -15.62
CA ARG A 38 0.11 10.89 -16.14
C ARG A 38 0.19 12.01 -17.18
N GLU A 39 -0.87 12.21 -17.96
CA GLU A 39 -0.96 13.30 -18.94
C GLU A 39 -1.26 14.66 -18.30
N THR A 40 -2.18 14.71 -17.34
CA THR A 40 -2.76 15.97 -16.83
C THR A 40 -2.23 16.40 -15.46
N HIS A 41 -1.63 15.46 -14.72
CA HIS A 41 -1.29 15.60 -13.30
C HIS A 41 -2.48 15.98 -12.39
N ASP A 42 -3.73 15.75 -12.82
CA ASP A 42 -4.92 16.04 -12.00
C ASP A 42 -5.02 15.08 -10.80
N ALA A 43 -4.74 15.60 -9.61
CA ALA A 43 -4.81 14.86 -8.36
C ALA A 43 -6.21 14.29 -8.04
N ALA A 44 -7.29 14.85 -8.61
CA ALA A 44 -8.63 14.30 -8.44
C ALA A 44 -8.78 12.90 -9.06
N LEU A 45 -8.08 12.61 -10.16
CA LEU A 45 -8.04 11.26 -10.77
C LEU A 45 -7.39 10.26 -9.82
N LYS A 46 -6.27 10.63 -9.18
CA LYS A 46 -5.57 9.79 -8.21
C LYS A 46 -6.46 9.47 -6.98
N ARG A 47 -7.30 10.41 -6.53
CA ARG A 47 -8.24 10.19 -5.41
C ARG A 47 -9.38 9.23 -5.72
N LYS A 48 -9.68 8.97 -7.00
CA LYS A 48 -10.71 8.02 -7.44
C LYS A 48 -10.20 6.58 -7.50
N LEU A 49 -8.89 6.39 -7.50
CA LEU A 49 -8.30 5.05 -7.57
C LEU A 49 -8.61 4.27 -6.28
N PRO A 50 -8.94 2.97 -6.38
CA PRO A 50 -9.14 2.15 -5.20
C PRO A 50 -7.82 2.02 -4.43
N ALA A 51 -7.88 2.25 -3.12
CA ALA A 51 -6.76 2.02 -2.22
C ALA A 51 -6.95 0.66 -1.52
N PHE A 52 -6.12 -0.31 -1.91
CA PHE A 52 -6.00 -1.57 -1.18
C PHE A 52 -4.95 -1.42 -0.08
N ILE A 53 -5.32 -1.86 1.11
CA ILE A 53 -4.46 -1.76 2.29
C ILE A 53 -4.03 -3.19 2.63
N PHE A 54 -2.87 -3.60 2.12
CA PHE A 54 -2.26 -4.88 2.49
C PHE A 54 -1.46 -4.78 3.80
N GLN A 55 -1.64 -3.70 4.57
CA GLN A 55 -0.73 -3.34 5.66
C GLN A 55 -1.28 -3.68 7.06
N ALA A 56 -2.61 -3.64 7.22
CA ALA A 56 -3.27 -3.78 8.51
C ALA A 56 -4.79 -3.85 8.37
N THR A 57 -5.43 -4.41 9.39
CA THR A 57 -6.84 -4.16 9.72
C THR A 57 -6.91 -3.10 10.81
N PHE A 58 -8.06 -2.45 10.96
CA PHE A 58 -8.23 -1.37 11.93
C PHE A 58 -9.40 -1.65 12.85
N ASP A 59 -9.19 -1.45 14.14
CA ASP A 59 -10.27 -1.42 15.11
C ASP A 59 -11.14 -0.19 14.92
N ASP A 60 -12.39 -0.32 15.37
CA ASP A 60 -13.32 0.79 15.38
C ASP A 60 -12.80 1.91 16.28
N THR A 61 -12.80 3.13 15.74
CA THR A 61 -12.54 4.35 16.49
C THR A 61 -13.55 5.43 16.13
N THR A 62 -13.67 6.47 16.95
CA THR A 62 -14.53 7.61 16.65
C THR A 62 -13.75 8.67 15.86
N SER A 63 -14.28 9.12 14.71
CA SER A 63 -13.71 10.19 13.90
C SER A 63 -13.77 11.55 14.63
N LYS A 64 -13.07 12.56 14.10
CA LYS A 64 -13.19 13.94 14.60
C LYS A 64 -14.62 14.50 14.51
N SER A 65 -15.43 13.97 13.60
CA SER A 65 -16.84 14.34 13.40
C SER A 65 -17.83 13.46 14.19
N GLY A 66 -17.35 12.62 15.11
CA GLY A 66 -18.20 11.79 15.96
C GLY A 66 -18.67 10.46 15.35
N LYS A 67 -18.21 10.11 14.14
CA LYS A 67 -18.61 8.86 13.46
C LYS A 67 -17.71 7.70 13.85
N THR A 68 -18.28 6.60 14.34
CA THR A 68 -17.56 5.38 14.67
C THR A 68 -17.33 4.50 13.43
N GLY A 69 -16.16 3.88 13.34
CA GLY A 69 -15.82 2.86 12.34
C GLY A 69 -14.32 2.55 12.27
N ALA A 70 -13.95 1.59 11.41
CA ALA A 70 -12.57 1.18 11.16
C ALA A 70 -11.79 2.24 10.35
N TRP A 71 -11.40 3.31 11.03
CA TRP A 71 -10.58 4.39 10.48
C TRP A 71 -9.10 4.00 10.46
N ARG A 72 -8.36 4.47 9.44
CA ARG A 72 -6.90 4.29 9.33
C ARG A 72 -6.13 5.13 10.35
N LYS A 73 -6.25 4.78 11.62
CA LYS A 73 -5.51 5.38 12.73
C LYS A 73 -4.43 4.43 13.20
N GLN A 74 -3.22 4.95 13.41
CA GLN A 74 -2.09 4.15 13.90
C GLN A 74 -2.43 3.43 15.20
N ALA A 75 -3.06 4.13 16.16
CA ALA A 75 -3.45 3.55 17.45
C ALA A 75 -4.48 2.40 17.37
N ALA A 76 -5.17 2.24 16.23
CA ALA A 76 -6.15 1.18 16.01
C ALA A 76 -5.63 0.10 15.05
N THR A 77 -4.36 0.16 14.67
CA THR A 77 -3.77 -0.70 13.65
C THR A 77 -3.49 -2.09 14.21
N ARG A 78 -3.97 -3.12 13.52
CA ARG A 78 -3.62 -4.52 13.77
C ARG A 78 -2.88 -5.09 12.58
N LEU A 79 -1.70 -5.65 12.83
CA LEU A 79 -0.92 -6.32 11.79
C LEU A 79 -1.68 -7.54 11.27
N THR A 80 -1.80 -7.63 9.95
CA THR A 80 -2.52 -8.72 9.25
C THR A 80 -1.57 -9.77 8.67
N GLY A 81 -0.28 -9.69 8.99
CA GLY A 81 0.77 -10.57 8.47
C GLY A 81 1.48 -10.03 7.23
N LEU A 82 0.98 -8.95 6.62
CA LEU A 82 1.64 -8.21 5.53
C LEU A 82 1.79 -6.73 5.90
N VAL A 83 2.83 -6.10 5.36
CA VAL A 83 3.13 -4.67 5.47
C VAL A 83 3.34 -4.12 4.08
N VAL A 84 2.86 -2.89 3.84
CA VAL A 84 3.19 -2.11 2.66
C VAL A 84 4.04 -0.93 3.08
N MET A 85 5.17 -0.74 2.40
CA MET A 85 6.02 0.44 2.51
C MET A 85 5.96 1.23 1.21
N ASP A 86 5.84 2.55 1.33
CA ASP A 86 5.86 3.49 0.20
C ASP A 86 7.23 4.18 0.17
N VAL A 87 7.86 4.21 -0.99
CA VAL A 87 9.10 4.94 -1.25
C VAL A 87 8.79 5.96 -2.32
N ASP A 88 8.62 7.21 -1.91
CA ASP A 88 8.31 8.34 -2.79
C ASP A 88 9.57 8.95 -3.42
N HIS A 89 9.40 9.75 -4.47
CA HIS A 89 10.45 10.52 -5.14
C HIS A 89 11.58 9.66 -5.74
N VAL A 90 11.25 8.46 -6.18
CA VAL A 90 12.19 7.56 -6.86
C VAL A 90 12.19 7.86 -8.36
N LYS A 91 13.18 8.62 -8.83
CA LYS A 91 13.26 9.05 -10.25
C LYS A 91 13.35 7.88 -11.23
N ASN A 92 14.15 6.87 -10.91
CA ASN A 92 14.37 5.68 -11.74
C ASN A 92 13.99 4.40 -10.96
N PRO A 93 12.70 4.11 -10.77
CA PRO A 93 12.26 3.01 -9.90
C PRO A 93 12.73 1.63 -10.40
N HIS A 94 12.89 1.46 -11.72
CA HIS A 94 13.45 0.25 -12.31
C HIS A 94 14.92 0.03 -11.93
N GLU A 95 15.71 1.11 -11.91
CA GLU A 95 17.13 1.05 -11.55
C GLU A 95 17.30 0.69 -10.08
N VAL A 96 16.56 1.36 -9.18
CA VAL A 96 16.57 1.06 -7.73
C VAL A 96 16.20 -0.39 -7.46
N HIS A 97 15.16 -0.90 -8.11
CA HIS A 97 14.78 -2.31 -7.99
C HIS A 97 15.89 -3.26 -8.50
N GLY A 98 16.57 -2.90 -9.60
CA GLY A 98 17.72 -3.63 -10.11
C GLY A 98 18.89 -3.69 -9.13
N GLU A 99 19.20 -2.58 -8.45
CA GLU A 99 20.23 -2.53 -7.42
C GLU A 99 19.89 -3.41 -6.21
N TRP A 100 18.63 -3.41 -5.75
CA TRP A 100 18.21 -4.32 -4.69
C TRP A 100 18.41 -5.79 -5.06
N LEU A 101 18.11 -6.18 -6.31
CA LEU A 101 18.35 -7.54 -6.79
C LEU A 101 19.84 -7.88 -6.83
N LYS A 102 20.72 -6.93 -7.17
CA LYS A 102 22.17 -7.14 -7.16
C LYS A 102 22.70 -7.33 -5.74
N VAL A 103 22.25 -6.51 -4.79
CA VAL A 103 22.73 -6.52 -3.40
C VAL A 103 22.19 -7.72 -2.61
N HIS A 104 20.90 -8.02 -2.75
CA HIS A 104 20.24 -9.03 -1.93
C HIS A 104 19.99 -10.36 -2.65
N GLY A 105 20.14 -10.39 -3.98
CA GLY A 105 19.77 -11.54 -4.79
C GLY A 105 18.26 -11.74 -4.82
N ASP A 106 17.78 -12.80 -4.16
CA ASP A 106 16.36 -13.13 -4.11
C ASP A 106 15.64 -12.35 -3.00
N LEU A 107 14.88 -11.31 -3.39
CA LEU A 107 14.08 -10.48 -2.49
C LEU A 107 13.04 -11.27 -1.69
N LYS A 108 12.63 -12.47 -2.15
CA LYS A 108 11.72 -13.33 -1.36
C LYS A 108 12.35 -13.81 -0.06
N LYS A 109 13.68 -13.91 0.00
CA LYS A 109 14.41 -14.25 1.24
C LYS A 109 14.30 -13.14 2.29
N LEU A 110 14.06 -11.90 1.86
CA LEU A 110 13.74 -10.77 2.75
C LEU A 110 12.26 -10.77 3.18
N GLY A 111 11.45 -11.68 2.65
CA GLY A 111 10.01 -11.73 2.87
C GLY A 111 9.22 -10.78 1.98
N ILE A 112 9.86 -10.18 0.96
CA ILE A 112 9.18 -9.33 -0.03
C ILE A 112 8.41 -10.22 -1.00
N LEU A 113 7.13 -9.90 -1.18
CA LEU A 113 6.19 -10.65 -2.01
C LEU A 113 5.86 -9.94 -3.32
N LEU A 114 5.86 -8.61 -3.30
CA LEU A 114 5.52 -7.78 -4.45
C LEU A 114 6.25 -6.44 -4.34
N VAL A 115 6.77 -5.98 -5.47
CA VAL A 115 7.23 -4.61 -5.66
C VAL A 115 6.52 -4.07 -6.90
N TYR A 116 5.93 -2.88 -6.81
CA TYR A 116 5.30 -2.24 -7.95
C TYR A 116 5.54 -0.74 -7.97
N ILE A 117 5.62 -0.20 -9.19
CA ILE A 117 5.82 1.23 -9.42
C ILE A 117 4.49 1.95 -9.19
N THR A 118 4.53 3.08 -8.48
CA THR A 118 3.33 3.86 -8.19
C THR A 118 2.75 4.48 -9.47
N PRO A 119 1.45 4.84 -9.49
CA PRO A 119 0.83 5.43 -10.68
C PRO A 119 1.54 6.66 -11.26
N SER A 120 2.25 7.45 -10.45
CA SER A 120 3.02 8.60 -10.93
C SER A 120 4.26 8.22 -11.73
N GLY A 121 4.75 6.98 -11.62
CA GLY A 121 6.02 6.57 -12.21
C GLY A 121 7.24 6.95 -11.36
N GLU A 122 7.06 7.68 -10.27
CA GLU A 122 8.15 8.24 -9.44
C GLU A 122 8.14 7.68 -8.00
N GLY A 123 7.73 6.44 -7.82
CA GLY A 123 7.75 5.79 -6.51
C GLY A 123 7.64 4.28 -6.61
N LEU A 124 7.98 3.62 -5.51
CA LEU A 124 7.90 2.17 -5.36
C LEU A 124 7.04 1.84 -4.14
N LYS A 125 6.15 0.86 -4.32
CA LYS A 125 5.45 0.22 -3.20
C LYS A 125 5.96 -1.20 -3.03
N ILE A 126 6.35 -1.51 -1.80
CA ILE A 126 6.91 -2.80 -1.42
C ILE A 126 5.93 -3.49 -0.48
N VAL A 127 5.50 -4.70 -0.83
CA VAL A 127 4.67 -5.56 0.02
C VAL A 127 5.52 -6.69 0.55
N PHE A 128 5.59 -6.83 1.88
CA PHE A 128 6.40 -7.85 2.54
C PHE A 128 5.69 -8.45 3.75
N LYS A 129 6.17 -9.61 4.22
CA LYS A 129 5.64 -10.25 5.42
C LYS A 129 5.95 -9.42 6.66
N ALA A 130 4.92 -9.15 7.46
CA ALA A 130 5.07 -8.52 8.77
C ALA A 130 5.89 -9.41 9.70
N ARG A 131 6.78 -8.79 10.47
CA ARG A 131 7.66 -9.42 11.45
C ARG A 131 7.31 -8.89 12.83
N GLN A 132 6.89 -9.77 13.73
CA GLN A 132 6.49 -9.37 15.08
C GLN A 132 7.69 -8.91 15.91
N GLU A 133 8.86 -9.49 15.65
CA GLU A 133 10.13 -9.12 16.27
C GLU A 133 10.59 -7.70 15.91
N TRP A 134 10.10 -7.13 14.81
CA TRP A 134 10.34 -5.72 14.45
C TRP A 134 9.40 -4.76 15.16
N GLY A 135 8.26 -5.24 15.70
CA GLY A 135 7.30 -4.41 16.41
C GLY A 135 6.03 -4.14 15.60
N ASN A 136 5.57 -2.89 15.61
CA ASN A 136 4.30 -2.50 14.98
C ASN A 136 4.46 -2.23 13.46
N LEU A 137 3.40 -1.73 12.82
CA LEU A 137 3.38 -1.42 11.39
C LEU A 137 4.49 -0.45 10.95
N ILE A 138 4.70 0.63 11.70
CA ILE A 138 5.69 1.66 11.39
C ILE A 138 7.10 1.10 11.59
N ASP A 139 7.31 0.35 12.67
CA ASP A 139 8.62 -0.26 12.94
C ASP A 139 9.03 -1.23 11.82
N ASN A 140 8.08 -2.02 11.34
CA ASN A 140 8.29 -2.90 10.18
C ASN A 140 8.69 -2.13 8.92
N GLN A 141 8.06 -0.99 8.65
CA GLN A 141 8.42 -0.15 7.50
C GLN A 141 9.84 0.40 7.67
N HIS A 142 10.19 0.91 8.86
CA HIS A 142 11.53 1.44 9.11
C HIS A 142 12.62 0.37 9.02
N GLU A 143 12.41 -0.82 9.57
CA GLU A 143 13.39 -1.91 9.47
C GLU A 143 13.57 -2.38 8.03
N MET A 144 12.48 -2.48 7.25
CA MET A 144 12.60 -2.81 5.83
C MET A 144 13.30 -1.71 5.03
N ALA A 145 13.05 -0.43 5.35
CA ALA A 145 13.73 0.70 4.72
C ALA A 145 15.26 0.63 4.94
N LYS A 146 15.70 0.33 6.18
CA LYS A 146 17.12 0.09 6.49
C LYS A 146 17.70 -1.08 5.71
N VAL A 147 16.97 -2.19 5.61
CA VAL A 147 17.41 -3.38 4.84
C VAL A 147 17.62 -3.02 3.38
N LEU A 148 16.74 -2.22 2.79
CA LEU A 148 16.78 -1.82 1.38
C LEU A 148 17.61 -0.57 1.09
N GLY A 149 18.09 0.12 2.12
CA GLY A 149 18.89 1.35 2.00
C GLY A 149 18.10 2.55 1.44
N VAL A 150 16.84 2.70 1.84
CA VAL A 150 15.94 3.81 1.44
C VAL A 150 15.37 4.60 2.61
#